data_AF-A0A518BGS2-F1
#
_entry.id   AF-A0A518BGS2-F1
#
_cell.length_a   1.000
_cell.length_b   1.000
_cell.length_c   1.000
_cell.angle_alpha   90.00
_cell.angle_beta   90.00
_cell.angle_gamma   90.00
#
_symmetry.space_group_name_H-M   'P 1'
#
loop_
_entity.id
_entity.type
_entity.pdbx_description
1 polymer ?
#
loop_
_entity_poly.entity_id
_entity_poly.type
_entity_poly.pdbx_seq_one_letter_code
_entity_poly.pdbx_strand_id
1 'polypeptide(L)'
;MEIVNKTKRPLKIPLPGGKKLFLVPGKSGQITPKAAEYPPLVKMVEAGEIEITDGGRSVGGGSGTVGGVSPATKNSSGGTIRHIGDR
;
A
#
# COMPACT_ATOMS: atom_id res chain seq x y z
N MET A 1 3.30 2.81 -17.56
CA MET A 1 3.90 1.63 -16.92
C MET A 1 3.27 1.28 -15.58
N GLU A 2 2.68 0.10 -15.55
CA GLU A 2 2.09 -0.57 -14.41
C GLU A 2 2.68 -1.98 -14.30
N ILE A 3 2.82 -2.49 -13.08
CA ILE A 3 3.30 -3.85 -12.82
C ILE A 3 2.24 -4.67 -12.12
N VAL A 4 2.03 -5.92 -12.55
CA VAL A 4 1.05 -6.85 -11.98
C VAL A 4 1.76 -8.05 -11.38
N ASN A 5 1.38 -8.45 -10.16
CA ASN A 5 1.84 -9.69 -9.55
C ASN A 5 1.00 -10.87 -10.06
N LYS A 6 1.61 -11.74 -10.86
CA LYS A 6 0.96 -12.97 -11.37
C LYS A 6 1.05 -14.15 -10.42
N THR A 7 1.87 -14.06 -9.38
CA THR A 7 2.05 -15.14 -8.42
C THR A 7 0.91 -15.18 -7.39
N LYS A 8 0.73 -16.35 -6.77
CA LYS A 8 -0.19 -16.55 -5.63
C LYS A 8 0.38 -16.08 -4.29
N ARG A 9 1.57 -15.45 -4.30
CA ARG A 9 2.29 -15.02 -3.09
C ARG A 9 2.51 -13.50 -3.12
N PRO A 10 2.51 -12.82 -1.96
CA PRO A 10 2.85 -11.41 -1.92
C PRO A 10 4.33 -11.23 -2.30
N LEU A 11 4.61 -10.28 -3.19
CA LEU A 11 5.95 -9.98 -3.69
C LEU A 11 6.43 -8.63 -3.17
N LYS A 12 7.72 -8.57 -2.84
CA LYS A 12 8.43 -7.34 -2.48
C LYS A 12 9.37 -6.98 -3.61
N ILE A 13 9.02 -5.95 -4.38
CA ILE A 13 9.73 -5.57 -5.59
C ILE A 13 10.64 -4.38 -5.26
N PRO A 14 11.97 -4.53 -5.41
CA PRO A 14 12.89 -3.41 -5.19
C PRO A 14 12.80 -2.41 -6.35
N LEU A 15 12.70 -1.13 -6.00
CA LEU A 15 12.66 0.00 -6.93
C LEU A 15 13.96 0.82 -6.81
N PRO A 16 14.32 1.59 -7.86
CA PRO A 16 15.47 2.50 -7.80
C PRO A 16 15.35 3.50 -6.63
N GLY A 17 16.49 3.84 -6.03
CA GLY A 17 16.57 4.71 -4.86
C GLY A 17 16.27 4.01 -3.52
N GLY A 18 16.39 2.68 -3.46
CA GLY A 18 16.20 1.88 -2.24
C GLY A 18 14.74 1.70 -1.81
N LYS A 19 13.79 2.18 -2.62
CA LYS A 19 12.35 2.01 -2.38
C LYS A 19 11.94 0.57 -2.65
N LYS A 20 10.82 0.15 -2.05
CA LYS A 20 10.27 -1.20 -2.24
C LYS A 20 8.76 -1.07 -2.45
N LEU A 21 8.26 -1.80 -3.43
CA LEU A 21 6.84 -1.86 -3.75
C LEU A 21 6.31 -3.25 -3.39
N PHE A 22 5.26 -3.28 -2.58
CA PHE A 22 4.64 -4.51 -2.11
C PHE A 22 3.40 -4.80 -2.95
N LEU A 23 3.45 -5.88 -3.73
CA LEU A 23 2.28 -6.35 -4.50
C LEU A 23 1.69 -7.59 -3.83
N VAL A 24 0.42 -7.47 -3.44
CA VAL A 24 -0.41 -8.62 -3.05
C VAL A 24 -0.71 -9.48 -4.30
N PRO A 25 -0.95 -10.79 -4.17
CA PRO A 25 -1.31 -11.64 -5.31
C PRO A 25 -2.43 -11.04 -6.16
N GLY A 26 -2.24 -11.00 -7.48
CA GLY A 26 -3.22 -10.47 -8.43
C GLY A 26 -3.43 -8.95 -8.39
N LYS A 27 -2.68 -8.21 -7.55
CA LYS A 27 -2.71 -6.74 -7.54
C LYS A 27 -1.66 -6.15 -8.46
N SER A 28 -1.96 -4.94 -8.89
CA SER A 28 -1.09 -4.12 -9.71
C SER A 28 -0.60 -2.87 -8.96
N GLY A 29 0.48 -2.28 -9.45
CA GLY A 29 1.10 -1.08 -8.89
C GLY A 29 1.74 -0.23 -9.96
N GLN A 30 1.64 1.09 -9.80
CA GLN A 30 2.22 2.03 -10.75
C GLN A 30 3.72 2.21 -10.49
N ILE A 31 4.51 2.18 -11.57
CA ILE A 31 5.96 2.41 -11.50
C ILE A 31 6.40 3.46 -12.52
N THR A 32 7.56 4.06 -12.28
CA THR A 32 8.19 4.98 -13.21
C THR A 32 8.89 4.22 -14.34
N PRO A 33 9.08 4.82 -15.53
CA PRO A 33 9.79 4.17 -16.63
C PRO A 33 11.23 3.77 -16.26
N LYS A 34 11.90 4.62 -15.46
CA LYS A 34 13.23 4.31 -14.89
C LYS A 34 13.25 3.05 -14.02
N ALA A 35 12.12 2.67 -13.42
CA ALA A 35 12.03 1.46 -12.63
C ALA A 35 11.82 0.21 -13.51
N ALA A 36 11.20 0.33 -14.67
CA ALA A 36 11.01 -0.80 -15.59
C ALA A 36 12.35 -1.34 -16.12
N GLU A 37 13.34 -0.48 -16.27
CA GLU A 37 14.70 -0.83 -16.69
C GLU A 37 15.60 -1.34 -15.54
N TYR A 38 15.08 -1.39 -14.31
CA TYR A 38 15.90 -1.75 -13.15
C TYR A 38 16.27 -3.24 -13.18
N PRO A 39 17.55 -3.64 -13.08
CA PRO A 39 17.96 -5.03 -13.32
C PRO A 39 17.23 -6.09 -12.47
N PRO A 40 16.91 -5.84 -11.18
CA PRO A 40 16.07 -6.75 -10.39
C PRO A 40 14.64 -6.94 -10.93
N LEU A 41 14.02 -5.89 -11.49
CA LEU A 41 12.68 -5.98 -12.07
C LEU A 41 12.70 -6.79 -13.37
N VAL A 42 13.70 -6.56 -14.22
CA VAL A 42 13.88 -7.32 -15.47
C VAL A 42 13.96 -8.83 -15.17
N LYS A 43 14.74 -9.23 -14.17
CA LYS A 43 14.83 -10.65 -13.74
C LYS A 43 13.49 -11.22 -13.29
N MET A 44 12.67 -10.45 -12.58
CA MET A 44 11.35 -10.90 -12.13
C MET A 44 10.34 -11.01 -13.29
N VAL A 45 10.48 -10.15 -14.31
CA VAL A 45 9.70 -10.23 -15.54
C VAL A 45 10.09 -11.47 -16.35
N GLU A 46 11.40 -11.72 -16.50
CA GLU A 46 11.93 -12.92 -17.17
C GLU A 46 11.51 -14.22 -16.46
N ALA A 47 11.47 -14.20 -15.13
CA ALA A 47 10.97 -15.32 -14.33
C ALA A 47 9.45 -15.53 -14.45
N GLY A 48 8.73 -14.59 -15.07
CA GLY A 48 7.26 -14.61 -15.20
C GLY A 48 6.53 -14.36 -13.88
N GLU A 49 7.21 -13.87 -12.85
CA GLU A 49 6.61 -13.55 -11.55
C GLU A 49 5.74 -12.28 -11.63
N ILE A 50 6.17 -11.33 -12.47
CA ILE A 50 5.50 -10.06 -12.68
C ILE A 50 5.36 -9.73 -14.17
N GLU A 51 4.35 -8.96 -14.51
CA GLU A 51 4.13 -8.45 -15.87
C GLU A 51 4.12 -6.92 -15.85
N ILE A 52 4.82 -6.28 -16.80
CA ILE A 52 4.78 -4.83 -17.01
C ILE A 52 3.79 -4.55 -18.14
N THR A 53 2.78 -3.73 -17.87
CA THR A 53 1.79 -3.28 -18.86
C THR A 53 1.87 -1.77 -19.01
N ASP A 54 1.77 -1.23 -20.23
CA ASP A 54 1.75 0.24 -20.44
C ASP A 54 0.34 0.85 -20.38
N GLY A 55 -0.67 0.05 -20.00
CA GLY A 55 -2.05 0.46 -19.85
C GLY A 55 -2.25 1.47 -18.73
N GLY A 56 -2.91 2.59 -19.03
CA GLY A 56 -3.25 3.62 -18.06
C GLY A 56 -4.24 3.14 -17.00
N ARG A 57 -3.98 3.55 -15.75
CA ARG A 57 -4.86 3.47 -14.56
C ARG A 57 -5.66 2.16 -14.44
N SER A 58 -5.04 1.08 -13.96
CA SER A 58 -5.85 0.04 -13.30
C SER A 58 -6.35 0.56 -11.96
N VAL A 59 -7.67 0.64 -11.83
CA VAL A 59 -8.36 0.94 -10.57
C VAL A 59 -8.26 -0.30 -9.67
N GLY A 60 -7.12 -0.46 -9.01
CA GLY A 60 -6.86 -1.56 -8.08
C GLY A 60 -7.21 -1.16 -6.65
N GLY A 61 -8.48 -1.32 -6.27
CA GLY A 61 -8.99 -1.02 -4.93
C GLY A 61 -8.13 -1.61 -3.80
N GLY A 62 -7.50 -0.72 -3.05
CA GLY A 62 -7.08 -0.97 -1.67
C GLY A 62 -8.26 -0.73 -0.74
N SER A 63 -9.25 -1.63 -0.75
CA SER A 63 -10.15 -1.75 0.40
C SER A 63 -9.31 -2.19 1.59
N GLY A 64 -9.01 -1.22 2.45
CA GLY A 64 -8.61 -1.42 3.84
C GLY A 64 -9.77 -1.06 4.76
N THR A 65 -10.98 -1.57 4.51
CA THR A 65 -12.03 -1.59 5.53
C THR A 65 -11.84 -2.82 6.41
N VAL A 66 -10.96 -2.70 7.40
CA VAL A 66 -11.17 -3.37 8.68
C VAL A 66 -11.56 -2.29 9.67
N GLY A 67 -12.85 -2.03 9.75
CA GLY A 67 -13.42 -1.32 10.88
C GLY A 67 -13.40 -2.23 12.11
N GLY A 68 -13.06 -1.65 13.26
CA GLY A 68 -13.45 -2.17 14.57
C GLY A 68 -12.32 -2.44 15.56
N VAL A 69 -11.78 -1.40 16.21
CA VAL A 69 -12.05 -1.10 17.63
C VAL A 69 -11.47 0.28 18.01
N SER A 70 -12.30 1.05 18.70
CA SER A 70 -12.20 2.46 19.15
C SER A 70 -11.12 2.71 20.22
N PRO A 71 -11.00 3.91 20.82
CA PRO A 71 -11.47 5.24 20.44
C PRO A 71 -10.33 6.27 20.37
N ALA A 72 -10.66 7.43 19.82
CA ALA A 72 -9.85 8.64 19.86
C ALA A 72 -9.40 8.99 21.30
N THR A 73 -8.10 9.04 21.54
CA THR A 73 -7.53 9.82 22.64
C THR A 73 -7.76 11.29 22.33
N LYS A 74 -8.95 11.79 22.68
CA LYS A 74 -9.21 13.22 22.77
C LYS A 74 -8.31 13.78 23.86
N ASN A 75 -7.28 14.48 23.44
CA ASN A 75 -6.51 15.36 24.27
C ASN A 75 -7.44 16.52 24.69
N SER A 76 -8.15 16.36 25.80
CA SER A 76 -8.91 17.43 26.45
C SER A 76 -8.28 17.75 27.79
N SER A 77 -7.13 18.41 27.73
CA SER A 77 -6.58 19.16 28.86
C SER A 77 -7.29 20.50 28.94
N GLY A 78 -8.15 20.67 29.96
CA GLY A 78 -8.68 21.96 30.41
C GLY A 78 -10.20 22.10 30.27
N GLY A 79 -10.92 21.92 31.38
CA GLY A 79 -12.32 22.34 31.46
C GLY A 79 -13.16 21.57 32.49
N THR A 80 -13.39 22.23 33.63
CA THR A 80 -14.52 22.05 34.55
C THR A 80 -14.42 20.98 35.64
N ILE A 81 -14.32 21.51 36.85
CA ILE A 81 -14.37 20.85 38.16
C ILE A 81 -15.81 20.36 38.44
N ARG A 82 -15.88 19.24 39.14
CA ARG A 82 -17.04 18.40 39.46
C ARG A 82 -18.20 19.17 40.11
N HIS A 83 -19.43 18.79 39.73
CA HIS A 83 -20.69 19.23 40.34
C HIS A 83 -20.70 18.95 41.84
N ILE A 84 -20.90 20.02 42.63
CA ILE A 84 -21.31 19.94 44.04
C ILE A 84 -22.79 19.52 44.06
N GLY A 85 -23.09 18.44 44.77
CA GLY A 85 -24.45 18.08 45.11
C GLY A 85 -24.90 18.88 46.33
N ASP A 86 -25.92 19.70 46.16
CA ASP A 86 -26.74 20.23 47.25
C ASP A 86 -28.22 20.07 46.87
N ARG A 87 -28.95 19.44 47.79
CA ARG A 87 -30.40 19.21 47.88
C ARG A 87 -31.03 18.05 47.09
#